data_AF-A0A7X5N1G9-F1
#
_entry.id   AF-A0A7X5N1G9-F1
#
_cell.length_a   1.000
_cell.length_b   1.000
_cell.length_c   1.000
_cell.angle_alpha   90.00
_cell.angle_beta   90.00
_cell.angle_gamma   90.00
#
_symmetry.space_group_name_H-M   'P 1'
#
loop_
_entity.id
_entity.type
_entity.pdbx_description
1 polymer ?
#
loop_
_entity_poly.entity_id
_entity_poly.type
_entity_poly.pdbx_seq_one_letter_code
_entity_poly.pdbx_strand_id
1 'polypeptide(L)'
;AGIVYAMSRRKVEETAQYLCSQGFNALPYHAGLPAEVRAENQRRFLREDGIIMAATIAFGMGIDKPDVRFVAHVDLPKSLEGYYQETGRAGRDGDPAEAWLCYGLGDVVLLKQMIEQGEAAEERKRLERAKLDHLLGYCESMQCRRQVLLAGFGETYPKPCSNCDNCLTPAAAWDATVASQKALSCVYRSGQRFGVGHLIDILRGSENERIKQLGHDQLSTYGIGRDLDERTWRGVFRQLVAASLLEVDSEGHGGLRLTDASRQVLKGERQVMMRRENPAAGRERSAQRTGLPVQPQDLVLFNALRGLRAELAKEQNVPAFVIFHDSTLRNIAEQRPTSID
;
A
#
# COMPACT_ATOMS: atom_id res chain seq x y z
N ALA A 1 -0.97 -2.18 -19.00
CA ALA A 1 -2.10 -1.61 -18.20
C ALA A 1 -1.69 -1.50 -16.72
N GLY A 2 -2.55 -0.98 -15.83
CA GLY A 2 -2.29 -0.94 -14.39
C GLY A 2 -3.57 -1.06 -13.54
N ILE A 3 -3.43 -1.46 -12.27
CA ILE A 3 -4.54 -1.56 -11.32
C ILE A 3 -4.23 -0.70 -10.08
N VAL A 4 -5.21 0.05 -9.59
CA VAL A 4 -5.11 0.83 -8.35
C VAL A 4 -6.21 0.38 -7.39
N TYR A 5 -5.85 -0.34 -6.33
CA TYR A 5 -6.76 -0.81 -5.30
C TYR A 5 -7.00 0.25 -4.21
N ALA A 6 -8.27 0.49 -3.92
CA ALA A 6 -8.74 1.34 -2.84
C ALA A 6 -9.85 0.63 -2.02
N MET A 7 -10.00 1.02 -0.76
CA MET A 7 -10.88 0.32 0.20
C MET A 7 -12.36 0.66 0.02
N SER A 8 -12.68 1.88 -0.43
CA SER A 8 -14.07 2.38 -0.54
C SER A 8 -14.45 2.73 -1.98
N ARG A 9 -15.75 2.60 -2.28
CA ARG A 9 -16.33 2.98 -3.58
C ARG A 9 -16.04 4.43 -3.93
N ARG A 10 -16.25 5.33 -2.97
CA ARG A 10 -15.94 6.76 -3.11
C ARG A 10 -14.48 6.98 -3.50
N LYS A 11 -13.53 6.34 -2.79
CA LYS A 11 -12.10 6.52 -3.07
C LYS A 11 -11.70 5.92 -4.42
N VAL A 12 -12.36 4.86 -4.88
CA VAL A 12 -12.18 4.35 -6.25
C VAL A 12 -12.59 5.39 -7.29
N GLU A 13 -13.77 5.98 -7.16
CA GLU A 13 -14.26 7.02 -8.08
C GLU A 13 -13.35 8.27 -8.06
N GLU A 14 -12.99 8.75 -6.87
CA GLU A 14 -12.07 9.88 -6.69
C GLU A 14 -10.69 9.60 -7.31
N THR A 15 -10.16 8.39 -7.14
CA THR A 15 -8.87 7.99 -7.72
C THR A 15 -8.93 7.95 -9.24
N ALA A 16 -9.99 7.37 -9.82
CA ALA A 16 -10.18 7.34 -11.27
C ALA A 16 -10.30 8.76 -11.84
N GLN A 17 -11.12 9.61 -11.21
CA GLN A 17 -11.31 11.00 -11.62
C GLN A 17 -10.01 11.80 -11.53
N TYR A 18 -9.26 11.64 -10.44
CA TYR A 18 -7.97 12.29 -10.27
C TYR A 18 -6.98 11.90 -11.36
N LEU A 19 -6.84 10.59 -11.64
CA LEU A 19 -5.95 10.11 -12.71
C LEU A 19 -6.36 10.66 -14.09
N CYS A 20 -7.65 10.69 -14.39
CA CYS A 20 -8.17 11.33 -15.60
C CYS A 20 -7.82 12.82 -15.67
N SER A 21 -7.91 13.56 -14.56
CA SER A 21 -7.53 14.98 -14.51
C SER A 21 -6.04 15.21 -14.79
N GLN A 22 -5.20 14.19 -14.57
CA GLN A 22 -3.76 14.21 -14.86
C GLN A 22 -3.43 13.69 -16.28
N GLY A 23 -4.44 13.41 -17.11
CA GLY A 23 -4.26 12.94 -18.49
C GLY A 23 -4.08 11.43 -18.64
N PHE A 24 -4.28 10.64 -17.59
CA PHE A 24 -4.27 9.18 -17.68
C PHE A 24 -5.64 8.62 -18.06
N ASN A 25 -5.67 7.50 -18.77
CA ASN A 25 -6.91 6.78 -19.06
C ASN A 25 -7.25 5.86 -17.88
N ALA A 26 -8.12 6.32 -16.98
CA ALA A 26 -8.50 5.58 -15.78
C ALA A 26 -10.02 5.30 -15.72
N LEU A 27 -10.38 4.09 -15.26
CA LEU A 27 -11.77 3.65 -15.13
C LEU A 27 -12.04 3.17 -13.70
N PRO A 28 -13.20 3.49 -13.09
CA PRO A 28 -13.58 2.96 -11.79
C PRO A 28 -14.20 1.55 -11.92
N TYR A 29 -14.00 0.71 -10.91
CA TYR A 29 -14.66 -0.58 -10.78
C TYR A 29 -14.97 -0.94 -9.33
N HIS A 30 -16.25 -1.01 -8.99
CA HIS A 30 -16.73 -1.50 -7.69
C HIS A 30 -18.14 -2.06 -7.81
N ALA A 31 -18.55 -2.85 -6.82
CA ALA A 31 -19.88 -3.49 -6.79
C ALA A 31 -21.08 -2.53 -6.77
N GLY A 32 -20.84 -1.22 -6.54
CA GLY A 32 -21.88 -0.19 -6.59
C GLY A 32 -22.18 0.35 -7.99
N LEU A 33 -21.36 0.04 -9.00
CA LEU A 33 -21.61 0.47 -10.38
C LEU A 33 -22.70 -0.39 -11.03
N PRO A 34 -23.50 0.17 -11.96
CA PRO A 34 -24.42 -0.60 -12.79
C PRO A 34 -23.72 -1.76 -13.50
N ALA A 35 -24.43 -2.86 -13.71
CA ALA A 35 -23.85 -4.09 -14.26
C ALA A 35 -23.27 -3.84 -15.68
N GLU A 36 -23.98 -3.08 -16.51
CA GLU A 36 -23.51 -2.71 -17.85
C GLU A 36 -22.21 -1.88 -17.80
N VAL A 37 -22.09 -0.93 -16.86
CA VAL A 37 -20.89 -0.11 -16.70
C VAL A 37 -19.70 -0.96 -16.24
N ARG A 38 -19.92 -1.89 -15.29
CA ARG A 38 -18.86 -2.81 -14.84
C ARG A 38 -18.37 -3.70 -15.98
N ALA A 39 -19.29 -4.28 -16.73
CA ALA A 39 -18.97 -5.15 -17.87
C ALA A 39 -18.20 -4.37 -18.94
N GLU A 40 -18.61 -3.13 -19.23
CA GLU A 40 -17.93 -2.28 -20.20
C GLU A 40 -16.51 -1.92 -19.73
N ASN A 41 -16.34 -1.44 -18.49
CA ASN A 41 -15.03 -1.07 -17.96
C ASN A 41 -14.08 -2.28 -17.92
N GLN A 42 -14.57 -3.46 -17.53
CA GLN A 42 -13.79 -4.70 -17.56
C GLN A 42 -13.40 -5.08 -19.00
N ARG A 43 -14.34 -5.02 -19.95
CA ARG A 43 -14.09 -5.31 -21.36
C ARG A 43 -13.02 -4.39 -21.94
N ARG A 44 -13.13 -3.08 -21.67
CA ARG A 44 -12.13 -2.09 -22.07
C ARG A 44 -10.77 -2.40 -21.48
N PHE A 45 -10.68 -2.65 -20.18
CA PHE A 45 -9.42 -3.00 -19.52
C PHE A 45 -8.73 -4.22 -20.13
N LEU A 46 -9.49 -5.26 -20.47
CA LEU A 46 -8.96 -6.49 -21.07
C LEU A 46 -8.47 -6.28 -22.51
N ARG A 47 -9.14 -5.41 -23.27
CA ARG A 47 -8.91 -5.25 -24.72
C ARG A 47 -7.98 -4.09 -25.09
N GLU A 48 -8.11 -2.96 -24.39
CA GLU A 48 -7.38 -1.73 -24.68
C GLU A 48 -6.03 -1.70 -23.96
N ASP A 49 -5.08 -1.03 -24.61
CA ASP A 49 -3.77 -0.73 -24.06
C ASP A 49 -3.82 0.53 -23.19
N GLY A 50 -2.97 0.58 -22.15
CA GLY A 50 -2.77 1.81 -21.37
C GLY A 50 -3.88 2.19 -20.38
N ILE A 51 -4.88 1.33 -20.15
CA ILE A 51 -5.91 1.58 -19.13
C ILE A 51 -5.37 1.36 -17.71
N ILE A 52 -5.74 2.26 -16.80
CA ILE A 52 -5.61 2.12 -15.36
C ILE A 52 -6.97 1.79 -14.76
N MET A 53 -7.11 0.64 -14.10
CA MET A 53 -8.34 0.30 -13.38
C MET A 53 -8.23 0.72 -11.92
N ALA A 54 -8.98 1.72 -11.48
CA ALA A 54 -9.15 2.00 -10.06
C ALA A 54 -10.27 1.10 -9.53
N ALA A 55 -10.01 0.31 -8.48
CA ALA A 55 -10.96 -0.71 -8.06
C ALA A 55 -10.97 -1.04 -6.57
N THR A 56 -12.10 -1.56 -6.10
CA THR A 56 -12.11 -2.32 -4.84
C THR A 56 -11.75 -3.79 -5.10
N ILE A 57 -11.70 -4.60 -4.04
CA ILE A 57 -11.49 -6.07 -4.10
C ILE A 57 -12.49 -6.79 -5.03
N ALA A 58 -13.60 -6.14 -5.42
CA ALA A 58 -14.54 -6.68 -6.40
C ALA A 58 -13.89 -6.92 -7.78
N PHE A 59 -12.81 -6.22 -8.10
CA PHE A 59 -12.04 -6.42 -9.32
C PHE A 59 -10.94 -7.45 -9.06
N GLY A 60 -11.29 -8.74 -9.12
CA GLY A 60 -10.30 -9.77 -8.84
C GLY A 60 -10.55 -11.15 -9.45
N MET A 61 -11.72 -11.74 -9.28
CA MET A 61 -11.95 -13.08 -9.83
C MET A 61 -12.09 -13.00 -11.36
N GLY A 62 -11.34 -13.83 -12.09
CA GLY A 62 -11.47 -13.98 -13.54
C GLY A 62 -10.81 -12.93 -14.43
N ILE A 63 -9.98 -12.03 -13.87
CA ILE A 63 -9.18 -11.11 -14.69
C ILE A 63 -7.86 -11.78 -15.06
N ASP A 64 -7.66 -11.99 -16.35
CA ASP A 64 -6.44 -12.57 -16.91
C ASP A 64 -5.90 -11.68 -18.04
N LYS A 65 -5.38 -10.51 -17.64
CA LYS A 65 -4.63 -9.63 -18.54
C LYS A 65 -3.14 -9.83 -18.28
N PRO A 66 -2.36 -10.36 -19.23
CA PRO A 66 -0.96 -10.72 -18.97
C PRO A 66 -0.04 -9.51 -18.77
N ASP A 67 -0.37 -8.38 -19.41
CA ASP A 67 0.45 -7.18 -19.55
C ASP A 67 0.16 -6.06 -18.52
N VAL A 68 -0.22 -6.43 -17.29
CA VAL A 68 -0.36 -5.47 -16.19
C VAL A 68 1.02 -5.10 -15.66
N ARG A 69 1.42 -3.82 -15.81
CA ARG A 69 2.76 -3.31 -15.47
C ARG A 69 2.88 -2.83 -14.03
N PHE A 70 1.77 -2.46 -13.41
CA PHE A 70 1.78 -2.14 -11.99
C PHE A 70 0.46 -2.51 -11.31
N VAL A 71 0.57 -2.84 -10.02
CA VAL A 71 -0.54 -2.90 -9.08
C VAL A 71 -0.20 -1.96 -7.94
N ALA A 72 -1.04 -0.96 -7.72
CA ALA A 72 -0.88 0.02 -6.67
C ALA A 72 -1.98 -0.13 -5.62
N HIS A 73 -1.63 -0.05 -4.36
CA HIS A 73 -2.56 0.00 -3.24
C HIS A 73 -2.48 1.38 -2.60
N VAL A 74 -3.57 2.14 -2.67
CA VAL A 74 -3.70 3.47 -2.04
C VAL A 74 -4.38 3.41 -0.66
N ASP A 75 -4.72 2.19 -0.23
CA ASP A 75 -5.20 1.82 1.09
C ASP A 75 -4.63 0.44 1.44
N LEU A 76 -4.47 0.16 2.73
CA LEU A 76 -3.98 -1.13 3.20
C LEU A 76 -4.98 -2.27 2.87
N PRO A 77 -4.53 -3.41 2.30
CA PRO A 77 -5.36 -4.61 2.17
C PRO A 77 -5.79 -5.16 3.53
N LYS A 78 -6.74 -6.10 3.52
CA LYS A 78 -7.23 -6.74 4.75
C LYS A 78 -6.31 -7.85 5.27
N SER A 79 -5.46 -8.40 4.41
CA SER A 79 -4.54 -9.48 4.79
C SER A 79 -3.38 -9.62 3.80
N LEU A 80 -2.34 -10.35 4.21
CA LEU A 80 -1.19 -10.66 3.37
C LEU A 80 -1.57 -11.54 2.16
N GLU A 81 -2.54 -12.44 2.33
CA GLU A 81 -3.06 -13.30 1.25
C GLU A 81 -3.81 -12.49 0.19
N GLY A 82 -4.63 -11.53 0.64
CA GLY A 82 -5.29 -10.58 -0.28
C GLY A 82 -4.25 -9.77 -1.06
N TYR A 83 -3.27 -9.21 -0.36
CA TYR A 83 -2.17 -8.47 -0.99
C TYR A 83 -1.40 -9.32 -2.02
N TYR A 84 -1.07 -10.57 -1.68
CA TYR A 84 -0.39 -11.50 -2.60
C TYR A 84 -1.22 -11.78 -3.85
N GLN A 85 -2.51 -12.07 -3.69
CA GLN A 85 -3.40 -12.35 -4.81
C GLN A 85 -3.58 -11.14 -5.73
N GLU A 86 -3.72 -9.94 -5.14
CA GLU A 86 -3.92 -8.69 -5.86
C GLU A 86 -2.68 -8.25 -6.61
N THR A 87 -1.51 -8.28 -5.96
CA THR A 87 -0.23 -7.93 -6.59
C THR A 87 0.22 -8.97 -7.62
N GLY A 88 -0.12 -10.25 -7.44
CA GLY A 88 0.13 -11.33 -8.41
C GLY A 88 -0.63 -11.21 -9.74
N ARG A 89 -1.39 -10.13 -9.94
CA ARG A 89 -1.97 -9.75 -11.24
C ARG A 89 -0.97 -9.06 -12.15
N ALA A 90 0.07 -8.47 -11.59
CA ALA A 90 1.11 -7.78 -12.34
C ALA A 90 2.06 -8.78 -13.00
N GLY A 91 2.53 -8.49 -14.21
CA GLY A 91 3.66 -9.18 -14.84
C GLY A 91 3.45 -10.66 -15.14
N ARG A 92 2.23 -11.10 -15.50
CA ARG A 92 1.96 -12.51 -15.83
C ARG A 92 2.60 -12.97 -17.14
N ASP A 93 2.96 -12.03 -18.00
CA ASP A 93 3.82 -12.25 -19.18
C ASP A 93 5.31 -12.45 -18.85
N GLY A 94 5.70 -12.32 -17.57
CA GLY A 94 7.09 -12.43 -17.12
C GLY A 94 7.92 -11.16 -17.30
N ASP A 95 7.37 -10.10 -17.91
CA ASP A 95 8.04 -8.82 -18.02
C ASP A 95 8.06 -8.07 -16.67
N PRO A 96 9.03 -7.15 -16.45
CA PRO A 96 9.09 -6.32 -15.27
C PRO A 96 7.76 -5.64 -14.94
N ALA A 97 7.36 -5.73 -13.68
CA ALA A 97 6.17 -5.09 -13.15
C ALA A 97 6.40 -4.66 -11.69
N GLU A 98 5.67 -3.65 -11.24
CA GLU A 98 5.83 -3.06 -9.91
C GLU A 98 4.58 -3.24 -9.04
N ALA A 99 4.76 -3.74 -7.83
CA ALA A 99 3.75 -3.70 -6.78
C ALA A 99 4.07 -2.53 -5.84
N TRP A 100 3.16 -1.59 -5.71
CA TRP A 100 3.32 -0.39 -4.90
C TRP A 100 2.25 -0.35 -3.81
N LEU A 101 2.64 -0.13 -2.55
CA LEU A 101 1.72 0.00 -1.43
C LEU A 101 2.03 1.27 -0.65
N CYS A 102 1.00 2.09 -0.46
CA CYS A 102 1.03 3.20 0.49
C CYS A 102 -0.09 3.00 1.49
N TYR A 103 0.24 3.16 2.76
CA TYR A 103 -0.73 3.15 3.85
C TYR A 103 -0.31 4.13 4.94
N GLY A 104 -1.30 4.60 5.69
CA GLY A 104 -1.11 5.43 6.86
C GLY A 104 -1.68 4.77 8.11
N LEU A 105 -1.45 5.41 9.25
CA LEU A 105 -2.06 4.98 10.51
C LEU A 105 -3.61 4.97 10.44
N GLY A 106 -4.20 5.90 9.68
CA GLY A 106 -5.65 5.94 9.49
C GLY A 106 -6.22 4.63 8.92
N ASP A 107 -5.52 4.00 7.99
CA ASP A 107 -5.94 2.73 7.38
C ASP A 107 -5.90 1.59 8.40
N VAL A 108 -4.86 1.58 9.24
CA VAL A 108 -4.70 0.60 10.33
C VAL A 108 -5.85 0.72 11.34
N VAL A 109 -6.16 1.96 11.74
CA VAL A 109 -7.26 2.25 12.67
C VAL A 109 -8.59 1.82 12.08
N LEU A 110 -8.86 2.20 10.84
CA LEU A 110 -10.09 1.84 10.13
C LEU A 110 -10.27 0.32 10.06
N LEU A 111 -9.23 -0.42 9.65
CA LEU A 111 -9.31 -1.88 9.54
C LEU A 111 -9.53 -2.56 10.89
N LYS A 112 -8.85 -2.11 11.96
CA LYS A 112 -9.08 -2.65 13.31
C LYS A 112 -10.53 -2.35 13.76
N GLN A 113 -11.03 -1.14 13.54
CA GLN A 113 -12.43 -0.80 13.85
C GLN A 113 -13.43 -1.66 13.08
N MET A 114 -13.20 -1.89 11.78
CA MET A 114 -14.05 -2.76 10.97
C MET A 114 -14.11 -4.20 11.50
N ILE A 115 -12.99 -4.73 12.01
CA ILE A 115 -12.94 -6.06 12.63
C ILE A 115 -13.73 -6.06 13.94
N GLU A 116 -13.53 -5.08 14.82
CA GLU A 116 -14.17 -5.03 16.13
C GLU A 116 -15.67 -4.76 16.06
N GLN A 117 -16.11 -3.87 15.16
CA GLN A 117 -17.53 -3.53 14.97
C GLN A 117 -18.28 -4.55 14.11
N GLY A 118 -17.57 -5.51 13.49
CA GLY A 118 -18.20 -6.55 12.70
C GLY A 118 -19.09 -7.48 13.54
N GLU A 119 -20.12 -8.04 12.91
CA GLU A 119 -21.04 -9.02 13.53
C GLU A 119 -20.46 -10.45 13.59
N ALA A 120 -19.21 -10.63 13.16
CA ALA A 120 -18.53 -11.91 13.18
C ALA A 120 -18.34 -12.43 14.61
N ALA A 121 -18.35 -13.76 14.77
CA ALA A 121 -18.00 -14.41 16.03
C ALA A 121 -16.57 -14.08 16.48
N GLU A 122 -16.33 -14.11 17.79
CA GLU A 122 -15.04 -13.69 18.39
C GLU A 122 -13.84 -14.48 17.85
N GLU A 123 -14.02 -15.77 17.59
CA GLU A 123 -12.99 -16.61 16.97
C GLU A 123 -12.60 -16.10 15.57
N ARG A 124 -13.58 -15.64 14.79
CA ARG A 124 -13.35 -15.07 13.47
C ARG A 124 -12.66 -13.71 13.56
N LYS A 125 -13.08 -12.84 14.49
CA LYS A 125 -12.40 -11.55 14.74
C LYS A 125 -10.94 -11.76 15.13
N ARG A 126 -10.66 -12.75 15.98
CA ARG A 126 -9.29 -13.12 16.37
C ARG A 126 -8.43 -13.52 15.15
N LEU A 127 -8.98 -14.31 14.23
CA LEU A 127 -8.29 -14.67 13.00
C LEU A 127 -8.03 -13.45 12.10
N GLU A 128 -9.00 -12.55 11.97
CA GLU A 128 -8.86 -11.34 11.15
C GLU A 128 -7.84 -10.36 11.75
N ARG A 129 -7.81 -10.22 13.08
CA ARG A 129 -6.74 -9.47 13.79
C ARG A 129 -5.36 -10.06 13.49
N ALA A 130 -5.20 -11.38 13.61
CA ALA A 130 -3.93 -12.04 13.33
C ALA A 130 -3.46 -11.81 11.87
N LYS A 131 -4.38 -11.86 10.92
CA LYS A 131 -4.10 -11.58 9.49
C LYS A 131 -3.66 -10.13 9.25
N LEU A 132 -4.34 -9.18 9.90
CA LEU A 132 -3.99 -7.77 9.80
C LEU A 132 -2.62 -7.51 10.44
N ASP A 133 -2.37 -8.04 11.63
CA ASP A 133 -1.10 -7.88 12.33
C ASP A 133 0.06 -8.49 11.52
N HIS A 134 -0.16 -9.62 10.82
CA HIS A 134 0.83 -10.18 9.90
C HIS A 134 1.12 -9.26 8.70
N LEU A 135 0.10 -8.66 8.10
CA LEU A 135 0.27 -7.67 7.03
C LEU A 135 1.01 -6.41 7.51
N LEU A 136 0.71 -5.94 8.72
CA LEU A 136 1.42 -4.80 9.33
C LEU A 136 2.90 -5.14 9.58
N GLY A 137 3.17 -6.35 10.08
CA GLY A 137 4.54 -6.87 10.21
C GLY A 137 5.28 -6.90 8.87
N TYR A 138 4.61 -7.32 7.78
CA TYR A 138 5.16 -7.24 6.43
C TYR A 138 5.52 -5.81 6.02
N CYS A 139 4.63 -4.85 6.30
CA CYS A 139 4.82 -3.45 5.92
C CYS A 139 5.94 -2.75 6.71
N GLU A 140 6.04 -2.99 8.01
CA GLU A 140 7.07 -2.39 8.88
C GLU A 140 8.42 -3.12 8.85
N SER A 141 8.48 -4.32 8.26
CA SER A 141 9.71 -5.08 8.19
C SER A 141 10.81 -4.31 7.46
N MET A 142 12.04 -4.44 7.96
CA MET A 142 13.28 -3.97 7.31
C MET A 142 13.98 -5.08 6.52
N GLN A 143 13.45 -6.30 6.54
CA GLN A 143 13.98 -7.43 5.78
C GLN A 143 13.52 -7.38 4.32
N CYS A 144 14.14 -8.18 3.45
CA CYS A 144 13.70 -8.34 2.05
C CYS A 144 12.18 -8.65 1.99
N ARG A 145 11.40 -7.81 1.29
CA ARG A 145 9.94 -7.98 1.16
C ARG A 145 9.58 -9.37 0.65
N ARG A 146 10.33 -9.89 -0.33
CA ARG A 146 10.07 -11.22 -0.91
C ARG A 146 10.28 -12.33 0.11
N GLN A 147 11.32 -12.24 0.95
CA GLN A 147 11.56 -13.23 2.01
C GLN A 147 10.42 -13.21 3.03
N VAL A 148 9.99 -12.02 3.48
CA VAL A 148 8.89 -11.90 4.45
C VAL A 148 7.57 -12.39 3.87
N LEU A 149 7.27 -12.03 2.61
CA LEU A 149 6.06 -12.45 1.91
C LEU A 149 5.99 -13.98 1.80
N LEU A 150 7.06 -14.61 1.30
CA LEU A 150 7.11 -16.07 1.11
C LEU A 150 7.12 -16.82 2.44
N ALA A 151 7.84 -16.32 3.46
CA ALA A 151 7.80 -16.89 4.80
C ALA A 151 6.38 -16.89 5.39
N GLY A 152 5.57 -15.88 5.06
CA GLY A 152 4.15 -15.83 5.42
C GLY A 152 3.29 -16.95 4.83
N PHE A 153 3.76 -17.62 3.79
CA PHE A 153 3.14 -18.81 3.18
C PHE A 153 3.92 -20.11 3.48
N GLY A 154 4.86 -20.08 4.41
CA GLY A 154 5.69 -21.25 4.78
C GLY A 154 6.83 -21.54 3.81
N GLU A 155 7.13 -20.65 2.87
CA GLU A 155 8.22 -20.81 1.92
C GLU A 155 9.48 -20.06 2.36
N THR A 156 10.64 -20.71 2.25
CA THR A 156 11.92 -20.08 2.53
C THR A 156 12.58 -19.61 1.25
N TYR A 157 12.83 -18.31 1.13
CA TYR A 157 13.57 -17.74 0.01
C TYR A 157 15.05 -17.51 0.39
N PRO A 158 16.00 -18.11 -0.35
CA PRO A 158 17.35 -18.36 0.17
C PRO A 158 18.21 -17.11 0.37
N LYS A 159 17.95 -16.03 -0.37
CA LYS A 159 18.75 -14.80 -0.33
C LYS A 159 17.86 -13.56 -0.49
N PRO A 160 18.31 -12.36 -0.09
CA PRO A 160 17.63 -11.11 -0.44
C PRO A 160 17.39 -11.01 -1.95
N CYS A 161 16.25 -10.47 -2.38
CA CYS A 161 15.82 -10.55 -3.77
C CYS A 161 16.46 -9.51 -4.70
N SER A 162 17.14 -8.51 -4.14
CA SER A 162 17.72 -7.38 -4.89
C SER A 162 16.72 -6.62 -5.80
N ASN A 163 15.42 -6.75 -5.54
CA ASN A 163 14.35 -6.20 -6.38
C ASN A 163 13.14 -5.70 -5.56
N CYS A 164 13.34 -5.35 -4.30
CA CYS A 164 12.32 -4.70 -3.47
C CYS A 164 12.90 -3.46 -2.80
N ASP A 165 12.03 -2.56 -2.32
CA ASP A 165 12.40 -1.33 -1.64
C ASP A 165 13.42 -1.55 -0.52
N ASN A 166 13.23 -2.58 0.33
CA ASN A 166 14.15 -2.89 1.41
C ASN A 166 15.52 -3.40 0.96
N CYS A 167 15.64 -4.00 -0.24
CA CYS A 167 16.93 -4.41 -0.80
C CYS A 167 17.61 -3.29 -1.59
N LEU A 168 16.84 -2.49 -2.32
CA LEU A 168 17.33 -1.43 -3.19
C LEU A 168 17.65 -0.15 -2.41
N THR A 169 16.89 0.13 -1.36
CA THR A 169 17.06 1.30 -0.50
C THR A 169 16.81 0.88 0.96
N PRO A 170 17.76 0.16 1.58
CA PRO A 170 17.63 -0.30 2.96
C PRO A 170 17.32 0.86 3.90
N ALA A 171 16.24 0.74 4.66
CA ALA A 171 15.88 1.76 5.63
C ALA A 171 16.80 1.67 6.85
N ALA A 172 17.24 2.82 7.37
CA ALA A 172 17.99 2.84 8.61
C ALA A 172 17.11 2.40 9.78
N ALA A 173 17.63 1.51 10.64
CA ALA A 173 17.03 1.24 11.94
C ALA A 173 17.49 2.28 12.95
N TRP A 174 16.65 2.61 13.93
CA TRP A 174 17.05 3.40 15.08
C TRP A 174 16.42 2.87 16.35
N ASP A 175 17.10 3.06 17.48
CA ASP A 175 16.56 2.74 18.80
C ASP A 175 15.51 3.79 19.19
N ALA A 176 14.26 3.40 19.05
CA ALA A 176 13.10 4.22 19.37
C ALA A 176 12.53 3.90 20.77
N THR A 177 13.30 3.24 21.65
CA THR A 177 12.81 2.84 22.97
C THR A 177 12.34 4.04 23.78
N VAL A 178 13.12 5.12 23.83
CA VAL A 178 12.75 6.35 24.55
C VAL A 178 11.53 7.02 23.90
N ALA A 179 11.48 7.12 22.57
CA ALA A 179 10.32 7.68 21.88
C ALA A 179 9.05 6.85 22.13
N SER A 180 9.19 5.53 22.17
CA SER A 180 8.12 4.60 22.52
C SER A 180 7.65 4.83 23.95
N GLN A 181 8.57 4.94 24.92
CA GLN A 181 8.23 5.23 26.32
C GLN A 181 7.50 6.56 26.46
N LYS A 182 7.94 7.63 25.78
CA LYS A 182 7.26 8.94 25.73
C LYS A 182 5.83 8.80 25.18
N ALA A 183 5.67 8.11 24.05
CA ALA A 183 4.36 7.91 23.42
C ALA A 183 3.40 7.08 24.27
N LEU A 184 3.83 5.91 24.76
CA LEU A 184 3.04 5.04 25.64
C LEU A 184 2.67 5.76 26.95
N SER A 185 3.61 6.50 27.52
CA SER A 185 3.37 7.37 28.68
C SER A 185 2.31 8.43 28.42
N CYS A 186 2.33 9.05 27.24
CA CYS A 186 1.36 10.07 26.87
C CYS A 186 -0.04 9.48 26.66
N VAL A 187 -0.13 8.30 26.05
CA VAL A 187 -1.39 7.55 25.90
C VAL A 187 -2.00 7.27 27.27
N TYR A 188 -1.19 6.74 28.19
CA TYR A 188 -1.64 6.44 29.55
C TYR A 188 -2.12 7.69 30.30
N ARG A 189 -1.29 8.74 30.34
CA ARG A 189 -1.56 9.96 31.13
C ARG A 189 -2.70 10.82 30.58
N SER A 190 -2.96 10.74 29.28
CA SER A 190 -4.12 11.38 28.66
C SER A 190 -5.42 10.58 28.84
N GLY A 191 -5.40 9.46 29.55
CA GLY A 191 -6.59 8.67 29.82
C GLY A 191 -7.03 7.76 28.68
N GLN A 192 -6.11 7.41 27.76
CA GLN A 192 -6.26 6.35 26.75
C GLN A 192 -7.53 6.43 25.86
N ARG A 193 -7.93 7.66 25.50
CA ARG A 193 -9.16 7.94 24.73
C ARG A 193 -8.94 8.92 23.58
N PHE A 194 -7.69 9.24 23.29
CA PHE A 194 -7.33 10.28 22.34
C PHE A 194 -6.65 9.68 21.11
N GLY A 195 -6.99 10.23 19.95
CA GLY A 195 -6.34 9.90 18.69
C GLY A 195 -4.95 10.52 18.57
N VAL A 196 -4.18 10.03 17.60
CA VAL A 196 -2.76 10.39 17.43
C VAL A 196 -2.49 11.87 17.23
N GLY A 197 -3.35 12.60 16.52
CA GLY A 197 -3.16 14.05 16.36
C GLY A 197 -3.05 14.78 17.71
N HIS A 198 -3.99 14.50 18.63
CA HIS A 198 -3.99 15.09 19.96
C HIS A 198 -2.80 14.62 20.81
N LEU A 199 -2.44 13.34 20.71
CA LEU A 199 -1.28 12.80 21.43
C LEU A 199 0.05 13.46 20.98
N ILE A 200 0.18 13.74 19.67
CA ILE A 200 1.32 14.47 19.13
C ILE A 200 1.33 15.90 19.63
N ASP A 201 0.17 16.57 19.68
CA ASP A 201 0.06 17.93 20.21
C ASP A 201 0.53 17.99 21.67
N ILE A 202 0.17 17.01 22.50
CA ILE A 202 0.67 16.91 23.89
C ILE A 202 2.19 16.74 23.87
N LEU A 203 2.71 15.74 23.15
CA LEU A 203 4.15 15.43 23.14
C LEU A 203 5.01 16.60 22.66
N ARG A 204 4.55 17.32 21.63
CA ARG A 204 5.28 18.49 21.08
C ARG A 204 5.03 19.76 21.89
N GLY A 205 4.01 19.77 22.74
CA GLY A 205 3.65 20.92 23.56
C GLY A 205 2.99 22.02 22.74
N SER A 206 2.06 21.65 21.86
CA SER A 206 1.28 22.57 21.03
C SER A 206 0.36 23.44 21.89
N GLU A 207 0.28 24.74 21.60
CA GLU A 207 -0.58 25.68 22.31
C GLU A 207 -1.97 25.79 21.66
N ASN A 208 -2.71 24.67 21.60
CA ASN A 208 -4.10 24.69 21.10
C ASN A 208 -5.12 24.79 22.24
N GLU A 209 -6.30 25.33 21.94
CA GLU A 209 -7.35 25.56 22.94
C GLU A 209 -7.81 24.25 23.62
N ARG A 210 -7.89 23.17 22.84
CA ARG A 210 -8.31 21.84 23.29
C ARG A 210 -7.37 21.26 24.34
N ILE A 211 -6.06 21.51 24.25
CA ILE A 211 -5.08 21.09 25.26
C ILE A 211 -5.37 21.75 26.60
N LYS A 212 -5.58 23.07 26.61
CA LYS A 212 -5.87 23.85 27.83
C LYS A 212 -7.20 23.45 28.44
N GLN A 213 -8.25 23.30 27.61
CA GLN A 213 -9.58 22.88 28.06
C GLN A 213 -9.56 21.50 28.74
N LEU A 214 -8.69 20.59 28.28
CA LEU A 214 -8.54 19.25 28.86
C LEU A 214 -7.50 19.18 29.98
N GLY A 215 -6.82 20.27 30.32
CA GLY A 215 -5.74 20.32 31.30
C GLY A 215 -4.50 19.51 30.90
N HIS A 216 -4.33 19.23 29.61
CA HIS A 216 -3.25 18.37 29.12
C HIS A 216 -1.89 19.07 29.07
N ASP A 217 -1.88 20.40 29.17
CA ASP A 217 -0.70 21.24 29.39
C ASP A 217 -0.03 20.97 30.75
N GLN A 218 -0.76 20.40 31.71
CA GLN A 218 -0.25 20.05 33.04
C GLN A 218 0.31 18.62 33.12
N LEU A 219 0.16 17.82 32.06
CA LEU A 219 0.68 16.46 32.05
C LEU A 219 2.21 16.47 32.01
N SER A 220 2.85 15.54 32.74
CA SER A 220 4.31 15.40 32.68
C SER A 220 4.85 14.96 31.31
N THR A 221 3.96 14.57 30.39
CA THR A 221 4.27 14.27 28.99
C THR A 221 4.10 15.45 28.05
N TYR A 222 3.66 16.60 28.55
CA TYR A 222 3.52 17.81 27.74
C TYR A 222 4.90 18.35 27.34
N GLY A 223 5.14 18.48 26.02
CA GLY A 223 6.38 19.04 25.48
C GLY A 223 7.64 18.16 25.62
N ILE A 224 7.56 16.94 26.16
CA ILE A 224 8.74 16.06 26.32
C ILE A 224 9.24 15.46 25.00
N GLY A 225 8.47 15.62 23.92
CA GLY A 225 8.70 15.07 22.59
C GLY A 225 9.04 16.12 21.53
N ARG A 226 9.50 17.30 21.92
CA ARG A 226 9.90 18.41 21.02
C ARG A 226 11.09 18.07 20.12
N ASP A 227 11.85 17.03 20.47
CA ASP A 227 12.99 16.51 19.73
C ASP A 227 12.61 15.84 18.40
N LEU A 228 11.35 15.44 18.22
CA LEU A 228 10.86 14.82 16.98
C LEU A 228 9.78 15.68 16.32
N ASP A 229 9.79 15.70 15.00
CA ASP A 229 8.74 16.34 14.22
C ASP A 229 7.45 15.51 14.20
N GLU A 230 6.35 16.13 13.76
CA GLU A 230 5.04 15.48 13.69
C GLU A 230 5.07 14.22 12.82
N ARG A 231 5.79 14.25 11.69
CA ARG A 231 5.89 13.11 10.78
C ARG A 231 6.53 11.91 11.46
N THR A 232 7.65 12.12 12.15
CA THR A 232 8.34 11.07 12.89
C THR A 232 7.45 10.53 13.99
N TRP A 233 6.72 11.38 14.73
CA TRP A 233 5.77 10.91 15.73
C TRP A 233 4.63 10.07 15.13
N ARG A 234 4.07 10.46 13.97
CA ARG A 234 3.08 9.63 13.26
C ARG A 234 3.65 8.26 12.91
N GLY A 235 4.91 8.21 12.46
CA GLY A 235 5.65 6.97 12.21
C GLY A 235 5.85 6.11 13.47
N VAL A 236 6.17 6.73 14.61
CA VAL A 236 6.30 6.05 15.91
C VAL A 236 4.96 5.43 16.31
N PHE A 237 3.86 6.19 16.32
CA PHE A 237 2.55 5.65 16.68
C PHE A 237 2.10 4.53 15.74
N ARG A 238 2.33 4.68 14.42
CA ARG A 238 2.07 3.62 13.44
C ARG A 238 2.80 2.33 13.77
N GLN A 239 4.10 2.41 14.05
CA GLN A 239 4.91 1.24 14.40
C GLN A 239 4.55 0.65 15.78
N LEU A 240 4.12 1.46 16.76
CA LEU A 240 3.63 0.97 18.05
C LEU A 240 2.32 0.18 17.91
N VAL A 241 1.41 0.63 17.03
CA VAL A 241 0.18 -0.10 16.73
C VAL A 241 0.48 -1.38 15.96
N ALA A 242 1.38 -1.32 14.97
CA ALA A 242 1.82 -2.49 14.21
C ALA A 242 2.55 -3.54 15.06
N ALA A 243 3.26 -3.10 16.11
CA ALA A 243 3.93 -3.98 17.07
C ALA A 243 3.00 -4.48 18.20
N SER A 244 1.70 -4.21 18.12
CA SER A 244 0.69 -4.53 19.14
C SER A 244 1.06 -4.03 20.54
N LEU A 245 1.79 -2.90 20.62
CA LEU A 245 2.02 -2.17 21.87
C LEU A 245 0.86 -1.21 22.14
N LEU A 246 0.29 -0.64 21.07
CA LEU A 246 -0.93 0.15 21.13
C LEU A 246 -2.06 -0.56 20.39
N GLU A 247 -3.27 -0.45 20.92
CA GLU A 247 -4.50 -0.90 20.27
C GLU A 247 -5.49 0.26 20.10
N VAL A 248 -6.45 0.08 19.20
CA VAL A 248 -7.51 1.05 18.94
C VAL A 248 -8.67 0.74 19.86
N ASP A 249 -9.11 1.75 20.58
CA ASP A 249 -10.32 1.71 21.36
C ASP A 249 -11.55 1.77 20.44
N SER A 250 -12.13 0.61 20.14
CA SER A 250 -13.33 0.48 19.32
C SER A 250 -14.60 0.94 20.05
N GLU A 251 -14.61 0.93 21.38
CA GLU A 251 -15.74 1.35 22.23
C GLU A 251 -15.71 2.87 22.52
N GLY A 252 -14.52 3.46 22.63
CA GLY A 252 -14.30 4.85 23.05
C GLY A 252 -13.89 5.82 21.94
N HIS A 253 -14.77 6.02 20.95
CA HIS A 253 -14.62 7.02 19.88
C HIS A 253 -13.30 6.92 19.05
N GLY A 254 -12.59 5.79 19.06
CA GLY A 254 -11.39 5.58 18.22
C GLY A 254 -10.07 6.12 18.80
N GLY A 255 -9.95 6.22 20.13
CA GLY A 255 -8.70 6.54 20.81
C GLY A 255 -7.67 5.40 20.78
N LEU A 256 -6.45 5.65 21.29
CA LEU A 256 -5.45 4.61 21.49
C LEU A 256 -5.37 4.15 22.95
N ARG A 257 -5.18 2.84 23.17
CA ARG A 257 -4.99 2.20 24.48
C ARG A 257 -3.70 1.39 24.51
N LEU A 258 -3.15 1.24 25.72
CA LEU A 258 -2.01 0.35 25.96
C LEU A 258 -2.45 -1.10 25.92
N THR A 259 -1.65 -1.97 25.31
CA THR A 259 -1.76 -3.43 25.48
C THR A 259 -0.88 -3.90 26.64
N ASP A 260 -1.03 -5.15 27.08
CA ASP A 260 -0.16 -5.76 28.10
C ASP A 260 1.32 -5.72 27.72
N ALA A 261 1.63 -5.84 26.42
CA ALA A 261 2.99 -5.82 25.90
C ALA A 261 3.69 -4.46 26.11
N SER A 262 2.93 -3.37 26.27
CA SER A 262 3.49 -2.03 26.56
C SER A 262 4.27 -1.97 27.86
N ARG A 263 3.92 -2.81 28.84
CA ARG A 263 4.51 -2.76 30.18
C ARG A 263 6.02 -2.98 30.15
N GLN A 264 6.50 -3.92 29.35
CA GLN A 264 7.93 -4.23 29.25
C GLN A 264 8.72 -3.05 28.67
N VAL A 265 8.16 -2.34 27.68
CA VAL A 265 8.78 -1.16 27.09
C VAL A 265 8.81 -0.01 28.10
N LEU A 266 7.70 0.23 28.80
CA LEU A 266 7.60 1.27 29.83
C LEU A 266 8.56 1.04 31.00
N LYS A 267 8.84 -0.21 31.36
CA LYS A 267 9.83 -0.57 32.38
C LYS A 267 11.28 -0.57 31.88
N GLY A 268 11.50 -0.41 30.58
CA GLY A 268 12.83 -0.52 29.97
C GLY A 268 13.35 -1.96 29.85
N GLU A 269 12.50 -2.96 30.05
CA GLU A 269 12.83 -4.38 29.91
C GLU A 269 12.88 -4.83 28.43
N ARG A 270 12.25 -4.07 27.52
CA ARG A 270 12.21 -4.35 26.09
C ARG A 270 12.65 -3.13 25.27
N GLN A 271 13.66 -3.32 24.44
CA GLN A 271 14.05 -2.33 23.42
C GLN A 271 13.08 -2.35 22.24
N VAL A 272 12.88 -1.17 21.63
CA VAL A 272 12.02 -0.99 20.46
C VAL A 272 12.83 -0.40 19.32
N MET A 273 13.27 -1.27 18.41
CA MET A 273 13.92 -0.85 17.17
C MET A 273 12.86 -0.50 16.12
N MET A 274 12.97 0.67 15.53
CA MET A 274 12.03 1.14 14.51
C MET A 274 12.73 1.40 13.19
N ARG A 275 11.98 1.19 12.10
CA ARG A 275 12.35 1.67 10.78
C ARG A 275 12.28 3.19 10.79
N ARG A 276 13.38 3.84 10.41
CA ARG A 276 13.40 5.29 10.19
C ARG A 276 12.68 5.59 8.88
N GLU A 277 11.77 6.56 8.89
CA GLU A 277 11.23 7.05 7.64
C GLU A 277 12.34 7.80 6.90
N ASN A 278 12.72 7.31 5.72
CA ASN A 278 13.61 8.09 4.87
C ASN A 278 12.90 9.41 4.56
N PRO A 279 13.59 10.57 4.66
CA PRO A 279 13.13 11.78 3.98
C PRO A 279 12.77 11.38 2.55
N ALA A 280 11.71 11.95 1.98
CA ALA A 280 11.44 11.70 0.57
C ALA A 280 12.72 12.07 -0.18
N ALA A 281 13.50 11.07 -0.60
CA ALA A 281 14.66 11.30 -1.42
C ALA A 281 14.08 12.09 -2.60
N GLY A 282 14.60 13.30 -2.82
CA GLY A 282 14.23 14.08 -3.98
C GLY A 282 14.37 13.12 -5.14
N ARG A 283 13.23 12.67 -5.69
CA ARG A 283 13.25 11.81 -6.86
C ARG A 283 13.83 12.71 -7.91
N GLU A 284 15.13 12.55 -8.18
CA GLU A 284 15.63 12.84 -9.51
C GLU A 284 14.64 12.14 -10.43
N ARG A 285 13.95 12.94 -11.24
CA ARG A 285 13.05 12.44 -12.26
C ARG A 285 13.91 11.58 -13.16
N SER A 286 14.08 10.30 -12.82
CA SER A 286 14.69 9.34 -13.71
C SER A 286 13.81 9.41 -14.95
N ALA A 287 14.41 9.82 -16.07
CA ALA A 287 13.72 10.01 -17.34
C ALA A 287 12.71 8.90 -17.54
N GLN A 288 11.47 9.26 -17.93
CA GLN A 288 10.32 8.38 -18.15
C GLN A 288 10.74 6.95 -18.52
N ARG A 289 10.95 6.09 -17.52
CA ARG A 289 11.04 4.66 -17.75
C ARG A 289 9.61 4.26 -17.98
N THR A 290 9.26 4.04 -19.24
CA THR A 290 7.90 3.69 -19.70
C THR A 290 7.39 2.36 -19.14
N GLY A 291 8.06 1.76 -18.14
CA GLY A 291 7.79 0.43 -17.61
C GLY A 291 7.95 -0.69 -18.65
N LEU A 292 8.35 -0.32 -19.88
CA LEU A 292 8.50 -1.19 -21.02
C LEU A 292 10.00 -1.45 -21.20
N PRO A 293 10.45 -2.72 -21.23
CA PRO A 293 11.85 -3.09 -21.48
C PRO A 293 12.25 -2.89 -22.95
N VAL A 294 12.00 -1.72 -23.54
CA VAL A 294 12.26 -1.43 -24.96
C VAL A 294 13.36 -0.37 -25.06
N GLN A 295 14.36 -0.61 -25.91
CA GLN A 295 15.42 0.38 -26.15
C GLN A 295 14.86 1.66 -26.78
N PRO A 296 15.41 2.85 -26.47
CA PRO A 296 14.89 4.12 -27.01
C PRO A 296 14.76 4.16 -28.54
N GLN A 297 15.70 3.51 -29.24
CA GLN A 297 15.72 3.43 -30.70
C GLN A 297 14.59 2.58 -31.31
N ASP A 298 14.02 1.65 -30.54
CA ASP A 298 12.98 0.72 -30.98
C ASP A 298 11.58 1.14 -30.51
N LEU A 299 11.51 2.12 -29.61
CA LEU A 299 10.27 2.59 -29.00
C LEU A 299 9.25 3.11 -30.03
N VAL A 300 9.71 3.78 -31.08
CA VAL A 300 8.84 4.30 -32.16
C VAL A 300 8.15 3.14 -32.89
N LEU A 301 8.93 2.12 -33.30
CA LEU A 301 8.40 0.96 -34.00
C LEU A 301 7.51 0.11 -33.09
N PHE A 302 7.92 -0.09 -31.84
CA PHE A 302 7.13 -0.80 -30.85
C PHE A 302 5.75 -0.15 -30.63
N ASN A 303 5.68 1.17 -30.51
CA ASN A 303 4.41 1.88 -30.36
C ASN A 303 3.54 1.80 -31.63
N ALA A 304 4.15 1.85 -32.82
CA ALA A 304 3.43 1.65 -34.08
C ALA A 304 2.84 0.23 -34.16
N LEU A 305 3.60 -0.79 -33.75
CA LEU A 305 3.14 -2.18 -33.67
C LEU A 305 1.99 -2.35 -32.66
N ARG A 306 2.02 -1.64 -31.53
CA ARG A 306 0.89 -1.63 -30.58
C ARG A 306 -0.36 -0.99 -31.17
N GLY A 307 -0.20 0.09 -31.94
CA GLY A 307 -1.29 0.71 -32.71
C GLY A 307 -1.92 -0.29 -33.68
N LEU A 308 -1.09 -0.92 -34.52
CA LEU A 308 -1.54 -1.94 -35.47
C LEU A 308 -2.22 -3.11 -34.76
N ARG A 309 -1.65 -3.59 -33.65
CA ARG A 309 -2.25 -4.66 -32.83
C ARG A 309 -3.64 -4.28 -32.34
N ALA A 310 -3.82 -3.04 -31.87
CA ALA A 310 -5.11 -2.56 -31.40
C ALA A 310 -6.15 -2.48 -32.53
N GLU A 311 -5.75 -2.07 -33.73
CA GLU A 311 -6.59 -2.07 -34.93
C GLU A 311 -7.03 -3.50 -35.30
N LEU A 312 -6.08 -4.43 -35.45
CA LEU A 312 -6.36 -5.83 -35.77
C LEU A 312 -7.22 -6.52 -34.71
N ALA A 313 -6.96 -6.26 -33.43
CA ALA A 313 -7.75 -6.80 -32.33
C ALA A 313 -9.20 -6.31 -32.36
N LYS A 314 -9.41 -5.04 -32.75
CA LYS A 314 -10.74 -4.46 -32.93
C LYS A 314 -11.47 -5.07 -34.12
N GLU A 315 -10.79 -5.25 -35.25
CA GLU A 315 -11.34 -5.90 -36.45
C GLU A 315 -11.76 -7.35 -36.18
N GLN A 316 -10.94 -8.10 -35.46
CA GLN A 316 -11.19 -9.51 -35.15
C GLN A 316 -12.04 -9.73 -33.89
N ASN A 317 -12.40 -8.65 -33.18
CA ASN A 317 -13.16 -8.68 -31.93
C ASN A 317 -12.52 -9.54 -30.81
N VAL A 318 -11.19 -9.57 -30.75
CA VAL A 318 -10.40 -10.31 -29.75
C VAL A 318 -9.60 -9.35 -28.85
N PRO A 319 -9.15 -9.77 -27.65
CA PRO A 319 -8.22 -8.97 -26.85
C PRO A 319 -6.89 -8.74 -27.56
N ALA A 320 -6.26 -7.57 -27.34
CA ALA A 320 -5.02 -7.19 -28.03
C ALA A 320 -3.90 -8.23 -27.89
N PHE A 321 -3.72 -8.78 -26.69
CA PHE A 321 -2.66 -9.77 -26.42
C PHE A 321 -2.83 -11.10 -27.18
N VAL A 322 -4.04 -11.42 -27.69
CA VAL A 322 -4.30 -12.62 -28.51
C VAL A 322 -3.71 -12.47 -29.90
N ILE A 323 -3.64 -11.24 -30.43
CA ILE A 323 -2.96 -10.95 -31.70
C ILE A 323 -1.46 -11.19 -31.52
N PHE A 324 -0.84 -10.48 -30.57
CA PHE A 324 0.53 -10.75 -30.11
C PHE A 324 0.77 -10.16 -28.71
N HIS A 325 1.59 -10.84 -27.92
CA HIS A 325 2.09 -10.32 -26.65
C HIS A 325 3.08 -9.16 -26.84
N ASP A 326 3.23 -8.30 -25.83
CA ASP A 326 4.20 -7.20 -25.85
C ASP A 326 5.65 -7.70 -26.07
N SER A 327 5.98 -8.90 -25.57
CA SER A 327 7.28 -9.54 -25.78
C SER A 327 7.56 -9.82 -27.26
N THR A 328 6.55 -10.32 -28.00
CA THR A 328 6.65 -10.55 -29.45
C THR A 328 6.79 -9.23 -30.20
N LEU A 329 5.97 -8.22 -29.88
CA LEU A 329 6.06 -6.91 -30.53
C LEU A 329 7.43 -6.25 -30.30
N ARG A 330 7.99 -6.41 -29.10
CA ARG A 330 9.34 -5.94 -28.77
C ARG A 330 10.38 -6.66 -29.62
N ASN A 331 10.31 -7.99 -29.70
CA ASN A 331 11.26 -8.77 -30.49
C ASN A 331 11.23 -8.38 -31.98
N ILE A 332 10.04 -8.13 -32.55
CA ILE A 332 9.90 -7.61 -33.92
C ILE A 332 10.54 -6.22 -34.03
N ALA A 333 10.32 -5.33 -33.06
CA ALA A 333 10.90 -3.99 -33.07
C ALA A 333 12.44 -3.99 -32.97
N GLU A 334 12.99 -4.92 -32.18
CA GLU A 334 14.45 -5.08 -31.99
C GLU A 334 15.11 -5.76 -33.20
N GLN A 335 14.54 -6.84 -33.71
CA GLN A 335 15.14 -7.63 -34.80
C GLN A 335 14.90 -7.02 -36.18
N ARG A 336 13.83 -6.23 -36.35
CA ARG A 336 13.41 -5.61 -37.62
C ARG A 336 13.47 -6.59 -38.79
N PRO A 337 12.81 -7.77 -38.68
CA PRO A 337 12.87 -8.79 -39.71
C PRO A 337 12.34 -8.23 -41.04
N THR A 338 13.08 -8.48 -42.12
CA THR A 338 12.71 -8.08 -43.49
C THR A 338 12.14 -9.24 -44.31
N SER A 339 12.11 -10.45 -43.75
CA SER A 339 11.60 -11.68 -44.32
C SER A 339 10.78 -12.45 -43.27
N ILE A 340 10.03 -13.46 -43.74
CA ILE A 340 9.29 -14.39 -42.87
C ILE A 340 10.24 -15.43 -42.24
N ASP A 341 11.33 -15.74 -42.94
CA ASP A 341 12.46 -16.55 -42.46
C ASP A 341 13.40 -15.71 -41.59
#